data_AF-A0A292QVU8-F1
#
_entry.id   AF-A0A292QVU8-F1
#
_cell.length_a   1.000
_cell.length_b   1.000
_cell.length_c   1.000
_cell.angle_alpha   90.00
_cell.angle_beta   90.00
_cell.angle_gamma   90.00
#
_symmetry.space_group_name_H-M   'P 1'
#
loop_
_entity.id
_entity.type
_entity.pdbx_description
1 polymer ?
#
loop_
_entity_poly.entity_id
_entity_poly.type
_entity_poly.pdbx_seq_one_letter_code
_entity_poly.pdbx_strand_id
1 'polypeptide(L)'
;MKICANKNINFQRRLKPSEEAEYSDVLKQASKAGKKVLIVPASSLPNKTGVGNLGTDESQIFFDFAKKYWGINEVQILPTGQYHEHRGKYPIYSGTSMDLGNHVINLEYYTSEQIFPKNTDRVDFKNIIEENSQHERIIKKLYSEGKFKTEFEKFKSENSARLEPKALYRALREINRTHDYRRWNDIDRNLFELDAAEREKRISEIKKLKNETIDFYYYKQFLAEDSLKKAKENLNKKGIKLNGDMLCGFSYDEVWSNPKAFHKDTSIGWGLPALNFDTAEGEKLLREKVKFYAERFDGFRVDAAWTYANQPLIRNGNTERKYYADKILNIIDDEVKKVKGSGFDLKNITHEFATSTDNFNIYDGLYLKPYVAERMKIYTSDHLSDNWGSNKNFLERGWKPDCFIIGASNHDSPKIEATEEQAKTLSKILKIPYKKLTSRKEFIKAKLAEPIRAENNMIYFMDALNLDSQNREQHFTTKIPDNYQEHYFKSLENGEGFNPMDALEKTFKSEGLDKKDPKLFKKIVKYRKILKQKEKQTSPILKWTCGVICSGLIIYGFLKHYKKHHSDSI
;
A
#
# COMPACT_ATOMS: atom_id res chain seq x y z
N MET A 1 -19.86 -27.11 -40.18
CA MET A 1 -19.10 -26.09 -39.41
C MET A 1 -17.92 -26.79 -38.73
N LYS A 2 -16.69 -26.58 -39.20
CA LYS A 2 -15.48 -27.04 -38.48
C LYS A 2 -15.32 -26.16 -37.25
N ILE A 3 -15.66 -26.68 -36.08
CA ILE A 3 -15.27 -26.07 -34.81
C ILE A 3 -13.75 -26.24 -34.72
N CYS A 4 -13.01 -25.17 -35.02
CA CYS A 4 -11.59 -25.10 -34.67
C CYS A 4 -11.52 -25.04 -33.15
N ALA A 5 -11.36 -26.20 -32.51
CA ALA A 5 -10.98 -26.28 -31.11
C ALA A 5 -9.62 -25.58 -30.97
N ASN A 6 -9.63 -24.39 -30.37
CA ASN A 6 -8.43 -23.62 -30.15
C ASN A 6 -7.46 -24.45 -29.28
N LYS A 7 -6.20 -24.50 -29.74
CA LYS A 7 -5.09 -25.25 -29.14
C LYS A 7 -4.92 -24.90 -27.66
N ASN A 8 -4.85 -25.95 -26.81
CA ASN A 8 -4.28 -25.97 -25.46
C ASN A 8 -4.70 -24.84 -24.49
N ILE A 9 -5.88 -24.97 -23.87
CA ILE A 9 -6.16 -24.31 -22.59
C ILE A 9 -5.25 -24.94 -21.53
N ASN A 10 -4.20 -24.22 -21.14
CA ASN A 10 -3.22 -24.64 -20.15
C ASN A 10 -3.64 -24.08 -18.79
N PHE A 11 -4.17 -24.91 -17.90
CA PHE A 11 -4.44 -24.50 -16.52
C PHE A 11 -3.10 -24.45 -15.75
N GLN A 12 -2.81 -23.36 -15.03
CA GLN A 12 -1.65 -23.32 -14.15
C GLN A 12 -1.98 -24.05 -12.85
N ARG A 13 -1.05 -24.84 -12.33
CA ARG A 13 -1.31 -25.59 -11.11
C ARG A 13 -1.34 -24.66 -9.89
N ARG A 14 -2.48 -24.62 -9.21
CA ARG A 14 -2.66 -23.99 -7.89
C ARG A 14 -2.41 -25.01 -6.78
N LEU A 15 -2.22 -24.52 -5.55
CA LEU A 15 -2.24 -25.39 -4.38
C LEU A 15 -3.62 -26.07 -4.28
N LYS A 16 -3.64 -27.38 -4.09
CA LYS A 16 -4.88 -28.11 -3.77
C LYS A 16 -5.31 -27.77 -2.34
N PRO A 17 -6.60 -27.87 -1.98
CA PRO A 17 -7.05 -27.67 -0.59
C PRO A 17 -6.27 -28.52 0.43
N SER A 18 -5.91 -29.76 0.07
CA SER A 18 -5.09 -30.64 0.91
C SER A 18 -3.62 -30.20 1.06
N GLU A 19 -3.13 -29.31 0.20
CA GLU A 19 -1.76 -28.79 0.18
C GLU A 19 -1.64 -27.44 0.89
N GLU A 20 -2.72 -26.67 1.01
CA GLU A 20 -2.70 -25.28 1.50
C GLU A 20 -2.27 -25.18 2.97
N ALA A 21 -2.78 -26.08 3.82
CA ALA A 21 -2.47 -26.08 5.25
C ALA A 21 -0.97 -26.37 5.49
N GLU A 22 -0.44 -27.43 4.87
CA GLU A 22 0.99 -27.76 4.99
C GLU A 22 1.87 -26.70 4.29
N TYR A 23 1.43 -26.09 3.18
CA TYR A 23 2.19 -24.98 2.56
C TYR A 23 2.34 -23.81 3.53
N SER A 24 1.22 -23.39 4.14
CA SER A 24 1.18 -22.23 5.04
C SER A 24 2.01 -22.49 6.29
N ASP A 25 1.94 -23.71 6.82
CA ASP A 25 2.75 -24.17 7.95
C ASP A 25 4.25 -24.15 7.62
N VAL A 26 4.64 -24.69 6.46
CA VAL A 26 6.04 -24.66 6.00
C VAL A 26 6.53 -23.23 5.81
N LEU A 27 5.73 -22.37 5.19
CA LEU A 27 6.09 -20.96 4.98
C LEU A 27 6.31 -20.25 6.32
N LYS A 28 5.44 -20.50 7.31
CA LYS A 28 5.55 -19.95 8.66
C LYS A 28 6.78 -20.48 9.41
N GLN A 29 7.01 -21.79 9.41
CA GLN A 29 8.14 -22.42 10.12
C GLN A 29 9.49 -22.01 9.51
N ALA A 30 9.57 -21.86 8.19
CA ALA A 30 10.80 -21.51 7.50
C ALA A 30 11.12 -20.02 7.55
N SER A 31 10.12 -19.16 7.79
CA SER A 31 10.31 -17.71 7.85
C SER A 31 10.71 -17.25 9.24
N LYS A 32 11.50 -16.17 9.32
CA LYS A 32 11.71 -15.46 10.59
C LYS A 32 10.39 -14.87 11.08
N ALA A 33 10.13 -14.98 12.38
CA ALA A 33 9.06 -14.23 13.04
C ALA A 33 9.33 -12.72 12.86
N GLY A 34 8.29 -11.91 12.64
CA GLY A 34 8.42 -10.48 12.38
C GLY A 34 7.45 -10.00 11.31
N LYS A 35 7.62 -8.76 10.88
CA LYS A 35 6.75 -8.12 9.87
C LYS A 35 7.04 -8.67 8.48
N LYS A 36 5.98 -8.97 7.72
CA LYS A 36 5.98 -9.36 6.31
C LYS A 36 5.00 -8.43 5.59
N VAL A 37 5.53 -7.30 5.13
CA VAL A 37 4.73 -6.16 4.66
C VAL A 37 4.54 -6.21 3.15
N LEU A 38 3.30 -6.14 2.68
CA LEU A 38 3.00 -5.83 1.28
C LEU A 38 2.90 -4.31 1.11
N ILE A 39 3.67 -3.73 0.21
CA ILE A 39 3.52 -2.32 -0.19
C ILE A 39 2.68 -2.26 -1.47
N VAL A 40 1.56 -1.52 -1.44
CA VAL A 40 0.65 -1.36 -2.58
C VAL A 40 -0.15 -0.05 -2.50
N PRO A 41 -0.21 0.77 -3.56
CA PRO A 41 -1.16 1.90 -3.61
C PRO A 41 -2.60 1.37 -3.55
N ALA A 42 -3.47 1.95 -2.73
CA ALA A 42 -4.86 1.52 -2.64
C ALA A 42 -5.57 1.59 -4.01
N SER A 43 -5.26 2.63 -4.80
CA SER A 43 -5.78 2.83 -6.15
C SER A 43 -5.37 1.74 -7.15
N SER A 44 -4.29 1.01 -6.89
CA SER A 44 -3.78 -0.08 -7.74
C SER A 44 -4.43 -1.43 -7.46
N LEU A 45 -5.20 -1.55 -6.36
CA LEU A 45 -5.83 -2.82 -5.99
C LEU A 45 -6.80 -3.32 -7.08
N PRO A 46 -7.01 -4.65 -7.18
CA PRO A 46 -7.99 -5.22 -8.10
C PRO A 46 -9.35 -4.55 -7.94
N ASN A 47 -9.98 -4.19 -9.05
CA ASN A 47 -11.23 -3.44 -9.02
C ASN A 47 -11.99 -3.53 -10.32
N LYS A 48 -13.30 -3.33 -10.21
CA LYS A 48 -14.20 -3.18 -11.35
C LYS A 48 -14.41 -1.70 -11.72
N THR A 49 -14.10 -0.75 -10.87
CA THR A 49 -14.54 0.65 -11.01
C THR A 49 -13.55 1.56 -11.78
N GLY A 50 -12.38 1.03 -12.14
CA GLY A 50 -11.23 1.77 -12.67
C GLY A 50 -10.25 2.24 -11.59
N VAL A 51 -10.65 2.29 -10.31
CA VAL A 51 -9.76 2.68 -9.19
C VAL A 51 -9.93 1.70 -8.03
N GLY A 52 -8.82 1.18 -7.51
CA GLY A 52 -8.81 0.27 -6.37
C GLY A 52 -9.29 0.92 -5.07
N ASN A 53 -9.90 0.10 -4.21
CA ASN A 53 -10.35 0.49 -2.88
C ASN A 53 -10.13 -0.68 -1.91
N LEU A 54 -9.72 -0.39 -0.67
CA LEU A 54 -9.36 -1.41 0.33
C LEU A 54 -10.52 -2.29 0.78
N GLY A 55 -11.74 -1.75 0.75
CA GLY A 55 -12.94 -2.37 1.29
C GLY A 55 -13.69 -3.29 0.34
N THR A 56 -13.33 -3.33 -0.95
CA THR A 56 -14.03 -4.15 -1.95
C THR A 56 -13.67 -5.63 -1.84
N ASP A 57 -14.58 -6.49 -2.28
CA ASP A 57 -14.37 -7.93 -2.26
C ASP A 57 -13.15 -8.36 -3.08
N GLU A 58 -12.88 -7.73 -4.22
CA GLU A 58 -11.71 -8.06 -5.05
C GLU A 58 -10.40 -7.80 -4.31
N SER A 59 -10.31 -6.68 -3.59
CA SER A 59 -9.16 -6.35 -2.75
C SER A 59 -9.02 -7.33 -1.60
N GLN A 60 -10.13 -7.69 -0.95
CA GLN A 60 -10.14 -8.64 0.16
C GLN A 60 -9.67 -10.04 -0.28
N ILE A 61 -10.10 -10.51 -1.45
CA ILE A 61 -9.65 -11.78 -2.05
C ILE A 61 -8.16 -11.70 -2.41
N PHE A 62 -7.69 -10.56 -2.92
CA PHE A 62 -6.27 -10.36 -3.20
C PHE A 62 -5.40 -10.40 -1.94
N PHE A 63 -5.85 -9.82 -0.83
CA PHE A 63 -5.12 -9.90 0.44
C PHE A 63 -5.10 -11.32 1.01
N ASP A 64 -6.18 -12.08 0.87
CA ASP A 64 -6.19 -13.50 1.25
C ASP A 64 -5.21 -14.31 0.41
N PHE A 65 -5.14 -14.03 -0.89
CA PHE A 65 -4.15 -14.61 -1.80
C PHE A 65 -2.72 -14.24 -1.38
N ALA A 66 -2.44 -12.96 -1.15
CA ALA A 66 -1.12 -12.48 -0.75
C ALA A 66 -0.70 -13.08 0.60
N LYS A 67 -1.60 -13.14 1.58
CA LYS A 67 -1.35 -13.78 2.88
C LYS A 67 -1.02 -15.26 2.70
N LYS A 68 -1.82 -15.98 1.89
CA LYS A 68 -1.63 -17.41 1.63
C LYS A 68 -0.30 -17.67 0.93
N TYR A 69 -0.04 -17.01 -0.21
CA TYR A 69 1.06 -17.35 -1.09
C TYR A 69 2.37 -16.65 -0.73
N TRP A 70 2.34 -15.44 -0.16
CA TRP A 70 3.52 -14.63 0.17
C TRP A 70 3.80 -14.55 1.67
N GLY A 71 2.85 -14.98 2.52
CA GLY A 71 3.02 -15.00 3.97
C GLY A 71 2.92 -13.62 4.63
N ILE A 72 2.30 -12.64 3.95
CA ILE A 72 2.17 -11.29 4.49
C ILE A 72 1.31 -11.28 5.75
N ASN A 73 1.64 -10.39 6.68
CA ASN A 73 0.86 -10.13 7.89
C ASN A 73 0.56 -8.64 8.09
N GLU A 74 1.10 -7.76 7.24
CA GLU A 74 0.77 -6.35 7.21
C GLU A 74 0.67 -5.87 5.75
N VAL A 75 -0.16 -4.86 5.52
CA VAL A 75 -0.27 -4.14 4.25
C VAL A 75 0.05 -2.68 4.53
N GLN A 76 1.03 -2.12 3.84
CA GLN A 76 1.26 -0.68 3.79
C GLN A 76 0.65 -0.13 2.51
N ILE A 77 -0.30 0.78 2.68
CA ILE A 77 -0.83 1.58 1.58
C ILE A 77 -0.04 2.86 1.43
N LEU A 78 -0.04 3.43 0.23
CA LEU A 78 0.53 4.77 -0.02
C LEU A 78 -0.44 5.87 0.48
N PRO A 79 -0.04 7.17 0.47
CA PRO A 79 -0.83 8.24 1.08
C PRO A 79 -2.30 8.26 0.65
N THR A 80 -3.21 8.33 1.63
CA THR A 80 -4.67 8.23 1.42
C THR A 80 -5.36 9.58 1.23
N GLY A 81 -4.58 10.65 1.03
CA GLY A 81 -5.07 12.01 0.84
C GLY A 81 -5.94 12.18 -0.40
N GLN A 82 -6.55 13.36 -0.52
CA GLN A 82 -7.27 13.74 -1.73
C GLN A 82 -6.30 13.87 -2.91
N TYR A 83 -6.42 12.97 -3.88
CA TYR A 83 -5.66 13.04 -5.12
C TYR A 83 -6.13 14.19 -6.01
N HIS A 84 -5.22 14.66 -6.85
CA HIS A 84 -5.46 15.67 -7.86
C HIS A 84 -4.64 15.37 -9.12
N GLU A 85 -4.98 16.07 -10.21
CA GLU A 85 -4.25 16.02 -11.47
C GLU A 85 -3.30 17.23 -11.55
N HIS A 86 -2.08 16.99 -12.00
CA HIS A 86 -1.10 18.03 -12.28
C HIS A 86 -0.32 17.71 -13.57
N ARG A 87 -0.55 18.50 -14.62
CA ARG A 87 0.14 18.39 -15.92
C ARG A 87 0.06 16.99 -16.55
N GLY A 88 -1.14 16.41 -16.55
CA GLY A 88 -1.46 15.08 -17.05
C GLY A 88 -1.04 13.92 -16.12
N LYS A 89 -0.58 14.21 -14.89
CA LYS A 89 -0.07 13.21 -13.93
C LYS A 89 -0.86 13.23 -12.63
N TYR A 90 -0.75 12.15 -11.86
CA TYR A 90 -1.44 11.96 -10.58
C TYR A 90 -0.44 11.76 -9.43
N PRO A 91 0.19 12.84 -8.93
CA PRO A 91 1.18 12.77 -7.86
C PRO A 91 0.52 12.48 -6.50
N ILE A 92 0.38 11.21 -6.13
CA ILE A 92 -0.30 10.81 -4.87
C ILE A 92 0.34 11.40 -3.60
N TYR A 93 1.66 11.67 -3.62
CA TYR A 93 2.40 12.29 -2.51
C TYR A 93 2.17 13.79 -2.33
N SER A 94 1.36 14.40 -3.20
CA SER A 94 0.96 15.81 -3.09
C SER A 94 -0.52 15.98 -2.69
N GLY A 95 -1.16 14.88 -2.27
CA GLY A 95 -2.48 14.93 -1.66
C GLY A 95 -2.50 15.62 -0.29
N THR A 96 -3.68 15.76 0.29
CA THR A 96 -3.86 16.23 1.67
C THR A 96 -3.23 15.26 2.67
N SER A 97 -2.62 15.76 3.73
CA SER A 97 -2.02 14.91 4.76
C SER A 97 -3.00 14.51 5.87
N MET A 98 -4.01 15.32 6.15
CA MET A 98 -4.92 15.14 7.29
C MET A 98 -6.41 14.99 6.89
N ASP A 99 -6.65 14.62 5.63
CA ASP A 99 -7.97 14.26 5.11
C ASP A 99 -7.87 13.01 4.24
N LEU A 100 -9.01 12.35 4.02
CA LEU A 100 -9.10 11.18 3.15
C LEU A 100 -9.60 11.56 1.76
N GLY A 101 -9.06 10.89 0.74
CA GLY A 101 -9.48 11.08 -0.65
C GLY A 101 -10.71 10.26 -1.03
N ASN A 102 -11.39 10.67 -2.10
CA ASN A 102 -12.54 9.95 -2.68
C ASN A 102 -12.26 8.46 -2.97
N HIS A 103 -11.03 8.09 -3.33
CA HIS A 103 -10.64 6.70 -3.59
C HIS A 103 -10.76 5.77 -2.37
N VAL A 104 -10.82 6.33 -1.15
CA VAL A 104 -11.02 5.58 0.11
C VAL A 104 -12.48 5.19 0.32
N ILE A 105 -13.43 5.87 -0.35
CA ILE A 105 -14.86 5.61 -0.21
C ILE A 105 -15.26 4.36 -1.00
N ASN A 106 -15.68 3.31 -0.29
CA ASN A 106 -16.29 2.14 -0.91
C ASN A 106 -17.80 2.35 -1.07
N LEU A 107 -18.25 2.64 -2.29
CA LEU A 107 -19.66 2.91 -2.57
C LEU A 107 -20.57 1.70 -2.30
N GLU A 108 -20.05 0.47 -2.40
CA GLU A 108 -20.81 -0.76 -2.17
C GLU A 108 -21.31 -0.89 -0.73
N TYR A 109 -20.74 -0.14 0.22
CA TYR A 109 -21.23 -0.10 1.61
C TYR A 109 -22.50 0.75 1.78
N TYR A 110 -22.84 1.59 0.83
CA TYR A 110 -23.85 2.64 1.00
C TYR A 110 -24.97 2.60 -0.03
N THR A 111 -24.76 1.90 -1.15
CA THR A 111 -25.76 1.79 -2.22
C THR A 111 -25.68 0.44 -2.92
N SER A 112 -26.83 -0.01 -3.43
CA SER A 112 -26.94 -1.14 -4.35
C SER A 112 -26.94 -0.70 -5.83
N GLU A 113 -26.76 0.60 -6.10
CA GLU A 113 -26.70 1.13 -7.46
C GLU A 113 -25.56 0.46 -8.24
N GLN A 114 -25.87 0.06 -9.48
CA GLN A 114 -24.91 -0.65 -10.31
C GLN A 114 -23.73 0.26 -10.66
N ILE A 115 -22.56 -0.05 -10.10
CA ILE A 115 -21.30 0.56 -10.50
C ILE A 115 -20.87 -0.12 -11.81
N PHE A 116 -20.79 0.65 -12.89
CA PHE A 116 -20.50 0.06 -14.19
C PHE A 116 -19.03 -0.32 -14.26
N PRO A 117 -18.70 -1.59 -14.58
CA PRO A 117 -17.32 -1.99 -14.68
C PRO A 117 -16.56 -1.17 -15.73
N LYS A 118 -15.45 -0.57 -15.34
CA LYS A 118 -14.49 0.05 -16.25
C LYS A 118 -13.33 -0.91 -16.48
N ASN A 119 -13.35 -1.55 -17.64
CA ASN A 119 -12.22 -2.37 -18.07
C ASN A 119 -11.08 -1.46 -18.55
N THR A 120 -10.17 -1.14 -17.64
CA THR A 120 -9.02 -0.25 -17.89
C THR A 120 -7.73 -0.99 -17.51
N ASP A 121 -6.72 -0.86 -18.36
CA ASP A 121 -5.39 -1.44 -18.11
C ASP A 121 -4.59 -0.66 -17.05
N ARG A 122 -5.08 0.53 -16.69
CA ARG A 122 -4.47 1.48 -15.76
C ARG A 122 -5.50 2.06 -14.83
N VAL A 123 -5.02 2.58 -13.70
CA VAL A 123 -5.86 3.32 -12.75
C VAL A 123 -6.50 4.53 -13.43
N ASP A 124 -7.84 4.57 -13.42
CA ASP A 124 -8.65 5.67 -13.94
C ASP A 124 -8.91 6.72 -12.86
N PHE A 125 -7.88 7.48 -12.48
CA PHE A 125 -7.98 8.51 -11.44
C PHE A 125 -9.07 9.57 -11.73
N LYS A 126 -9.42 9.79 -13.00
CA LYS A 126 -10.54 10.69 -13.36
C LYS A 126 -11.84 10.26 -12.71
N ASN A 127 -12.04 8.96 -12.51
CA ASN A 127 -13.24 8.43 -11.88
C ASN A 127 -13.43 8.91 -10.44
N ILE A 128 -12.38 9.33 -9.73
CA ILE A 128 -12.47 9.81 -8.34
C ILE A 128 -12.11 11.28 -8.16
N ILE A 129 -11.65 11.96 -9.21
CA ILE A 129 -11.24 13.38 -9.18
C ILE A 129 -12.24 14.28 -9.90
N GLU A 130 -12.84 13.84 -11.01
CA GLU A 130 -13.73 14.68 -11.83
C GLU A 130 -15.14 14.78 -11.22
N GLU A 131 -15.70 15.98 -11.19
CA GLU A 131 -16.99 16.26 -10.52
C GLU A 131 -18.22 15.62 -11.19
N ASN A 132 -18.07 15.24 -12.46
CA ASN A 132 -19.08 14.57 -13.27
C ASN A 132 -18.85 13.06 -13.36
N SER A 133 -17.88 12.48 -12.64
CA SER A 133 -17.62 11.04 -12.65
C SER A 133 -18.79 10.23 -12.10
N GLN A 134 -18.85 8.92 -12.39
CA GLN A 134 -19.88 8.06 -11.78
C GLN A 134 -19.77 8.06 -10.26
N HIS A 135 -18.53 8.01 -9.74
CA HIS A 135 -18.26 7.98 -8.30
C HIS A 135 -18.81 9.23 -7.59
N GLU A 136 -18.51 10.43 -8.12
CA GLU A 136 -18.99 11.68 -7.53
C GLU A 136 -20.52 11.81 -7.65
N ARG A 137 -21.12 11.39 -8.76
CA ARG A 137 -22.59 11.41 -8.94
C ARG A 137 -23.31 10.54 -7.91
N ILE A 138 -22.79 9.34 -7.63
CA ILE A 138 -23.39 8.45 -6.62
C ILE A 138 -23.30 9.08 -5.23
N ILE A 139 -22.16 9.68 -4.87
CA ILE A 139 -22.01 10.35 -3.56
C ILE A 139 -22.94 11.56 -3.45
N LYS A 140 -23.07 12.37 -4.51
CA LYS A 140 -24.03 13.49 -4.58
C LYS A 140 -25.47 13.02 -4.39
N LYS A 141 -25.84 11.89 -5.01
CA LYS A 141 -27.17 11.29 -4.84
C LYS A 141 -27.41 10.86 -3.39
N LEU A 142 -26.49 10.11 -2.79
CA LEU A 142 -26.56 9.69 -1.38
C LEU A 142 -26.74 10.89 -0.43
N TYR A 143 -25.98 11.96 -0.68
CA TYR A 143 -26.10 13.22 0.04
C TYR A 143 -27.48 13.86 -0.12
N SER A 144 -27.96 14.00 -1.36
CA SER A 144 -29.27 14.62 -1.66
C SER A 144 -30.47 13.85 -1.09
N GLU A 145 -30.35 12.53 -0.95
CA GLU A 145 -31.36 11.66 -0.35
C GLU A 145 -31.34 11.71 1.19
N GLY A 146 -30.37 12.42 1.80
CA GLY A 146 -30.22 12.50 3.26
C GLY A 146 -29.84 11.16 3.90
N LYS A 147 -29.16 10.27 3.17
CA LYS A 147 -28.73 8.97 3.70
C LYS A 147 -27.73 9.17 4.84
N PHE A 148 -27.94 8.47 5.95
CA PHE A 148 -27.10 8.52 7.16
C PHE A 148 -27.09 9.88 7.87
N LYS A 149 -28.20 10.65 7.81
CA LYS A 149 -28.29 12.00 8.35
C LYS A 149 -27.84 12.10 9.83
N THR A 150 -28.27 11.17 10.68
CA THR A 150 -27.96 11.21 12.11
C THR A 150 -26.47 11.00 12.38
N GLU A 151 -25.88 9.98 11.76
CA GLU A 151 -24.45 9.67 11.86
C GLU A 151 -23.60 10.80 11.25
N PHE A 152 -24.08 11.38 10.16
CA PHE A 152 -23.43 12.49 9.48
C PHE A 152 -23.40 13.76 10.32
N GLU A 153 -24.50 14.17 10.95
CA GLU A 153 -24.53 15.35 11.83
C GLU A 153 -23.65 15.15 13.07
N LYS A 154 -23.62 13.92 13.62
CA LYS A 154 -22.67 13.58 14.68
C LYS A 154 -21.23 13.74 14.20
N PHE A 155 -20.88 13.15 13.06
CA PHE A 155 -19.54 13.26 12.46
C PHE A 155 -19.11 14.71 12.25
N LYS A 156 -20.01 15.56 11.72
CA LYS A 156 -19.77 16.99 11.52
C LYS A 156 -19.40 17.69 12.83
N SER A 157 -20.18 17.48 13.89
CA SER A 157 -19.89 18.13 15.17
C SER A 157 -18.54 17.70 15.76
N GLU A 158 -18.22 16.40 15.70
CA GLU A 158 -16.97 15.83 16.21
C GLU A 158 -15.72 16.22 15.40
N ASN A 159 -15.86 16.53 14.11
CA ASN A 159 -14.73 16.77 13.20
C ASN A 159 -14.63 18.21 12.68
N SER A 160 -15.56 19.09 13.07
CA SER A 160 -15.66 20.47 12.58
C SER A 160 -14.36 21.26 12.63
N ALA A 161 -13.66 21.21 13.77
CA ALA A 161 -12.40 21.92 13.97
C ALA A 161 -11.32 21.56 12.93
N ARG A 162 -11.28 20.28 12.49
CA ARG A 162 -10.34 19.81 11.47
C ARG A 162 -10.83 20.11 10.05
N LEU A 163 -12.12 19.91 9.79
CA LEU A 163 -12.68 19.90 8.45
C LEU A 163 -13.15 21.28 7.96
N GLU A 164 -13.51 22.20 8.85
CA GLU A 164 -14.03 23.52 8.45
C GLU A 164 -13.04 24.32 7.60
N PRO A 165 -11.76 24.48 8.00
CA PRO A 165 -10.80 25.18 7.15
C PRO A 165 -10.68 24.54 5.76
N LYS A 166 -10.66 23.21 5.68
CA LYS A 166 -10.57 22.47 4.42
C LYS A 166 -11.79 22.69 3.55
N ALA A 167 -13.00 22.65 4.12
CA ALA A 167 -14.25 22.88 3.43
C ALA A 167 -14.36 24.32 2.91
N LEU A 168 -13.95 25.29 3.72
CA LEU A 168 -13.86 26.70 3.31
C LEU A 168 -12.89 26.87 2.15
N TYR A 169 -11.73 26.21 2.17
CA TYR A 169 -10.81 26.25 1.04
C TYR A 169 -11.48 25.77 -0.25
N ARG A 170 -12.25 24.67 -0.21
CA ARG A 170 -12.98 24.17 -1.40
C ARG A 170 -14.00 25.19 -1.92
N ALA A 171 -14.78 25.81 -1.04
CA ALA A 171 -15.70 26.88 -1.42
C ALA A 171 -14.97 28.10 -2.02
N LEU A 172 -13.86 28.52 -1.42
CA LEU A 172 -13.08 29.67 -1.86
C LEU A 172 -12.37 29.44 -3.19
N ARG A 173 -11.98 28.20 -3.50
CA ARG A 173 -11.48 27.83 -4.84
C ARG A 173 -12.51 28.10 -5.94
N GLU A 174 -13.78 27.82 -5.68
CA GLU A 174 -14.86 28.09 -6.63
C GLU A 174 -15.09 29.60 -6.77
N ILE A 175 -15.14 30.33 -5.65
CA ILE A 175 -15.35 31.78 -5.61
C ILE A 175 -14.23 32.52 -6.37
N ASN A 176 -12.98 32.16 -6.10
CA ASN A 176 -11.80 32.80 -6.70
C ASN A 176 -11.36 32.14 -8.02
N ARG A 177 -12.03 31.08 -8.47
CA ARG A 177 -11.78 30.36 -9.74
C ARG A 177 -10.33 29.85 -9.91
N THR A 178 -9.66 29.52 -8.81
CA THR A 178 -8.29 28.99 -8.83
C THR A 178 -8.00 28.15 -7.58
N HIS A 179 -7.21 27.09 -7.75
CA HIS A 179 -6.73 26.26 -6.65
C HIS A 179 -5.57 26.87 -5.87
N ASP A 180 -4.93 27.91 -6.42
CA ASP A 180 -3.79 28.60 -5.81
C ASP A 180 -4.28 29.78 -4.97
N TYR A 181 -4.29 29.61 -3.64
CA TYR A 181 -4.78 30.62 -2.71
C TYR A 181 -3.99 31.93 -2.73
N ARG A 182 -2.73 31.90 -3.22
CA ARG A 182 -1.88 33.09 -3.31
C ARG A 182 -2.42 34.10 -4.34
N ARG A 183 -3.31 33.64 -5.23
CA ARG A 183 -3.99 34.43 -6.26
C ARG A 183 -5.41 34.85 -5.88
N TRP A 184 -5.87 34.52 -4.68
CA TRP A 184 -7.18 34.96 -4.18
C TRP A 184 -7.14 36.43 -3.79
N ASN A 185 -8.31 37.03 -3.59
CA ASN A 185 -8.41 38.38 -3.02
C ASN A 185 -7.80 38.41 -1.60
N ASP A 186 -7.43 39.61 -1.13
CA ASP A 186 -6.66 39.78 0.10
C ASP A 186 -7.36 39.22 1.34
N ILE A 187 -8.69 39.32 1.42
CA ILE A 187 -9.47 38.82 2.56
C ILE A 187 -9.42 37.28 2.58
N ASP A 188 -9.70 36.63 1.45
CA ASP A 188 -9.74 35.16 1.37
C ASP A 188 -8.34 34.54 1.50
N ARG A 189 -7.32 35.17 0.89
CA ARG A 189 -5.93 34.73 0.97
C ARG A 189 -5.42 34.74 2.40
N ASN A 190 -5.77 35.77 3.17
CA ASN A 190 -5.28 35.98 4.53
C ASN A 190 -6.32 35.65 5.60
N LEU A 191 -7.34 34.84 5.29
CA LEU A 191 -8.51 34.58 6.16
C LEU A 191 -8.13 34.23 7.60
N PHE A 192 -7.09 33.40 7.79
CA PHE A 192 -6.63 32.95 9.11
C PHE A 192 -5.63 33.90 9.80
N GLU A 193 -5.29 35.01 9.14
CA GLU A 193 -4.48 36.10 9.70
C GLU A 193 -5.32 37.33 10.05
N LEU A 194 -6.59 37.40 9.60
CA LEU A 194 -7.54 38.44 10.00
C LEU A 194 -7.85 38.39 11.51
N ASP A 195 -8.34 39.51 12.04
CA ASP A 195 -8.93 39.50 13.37
C ASP A 195 -10.14 38.54 13.45
N ALA A 196 -10.48 38.13 14.66
CA ALA A 196 -11.50 37.12 14.86
C ALA A 196 -12.88 37.55 14.32
N ALA A 197 -13.26 38.82 14.47
CA ALA A 197 -14.58 39.29 14.07
C ALA A 197 -14.71 39.37 12.54
N GLU A 198 -13.70 39.90 11.86
CA GLU A 198 -13.63 39.94 10.39
C GLU A 198 -13.60 38.53 9.79
N ARG A 199 -12.80 37.62 10.38
CA ARG A 199 -12.75 36.22 9.94
C ARG A 199 -14.11 35.54 10.07
N GLU A 200 -14.77 35.65 11.22
CA GLU A 200 -16.09 35.01 11.43
C GLU A 200 -17.17 35.60 10.51
N LYS A 201 -17.14 36.92 10.27
CA LYS A 201 -18.01 37.57 9.30
C LYS A 201 -17.80 36.98 7.91
N ARG A 202 -16.54 36.88 7.47
CA ARG A 202 -16.23 36.33 6.14
C ARG A 202 -16.60 34.86 6.02
N ILE A 203 -16.33 34.04 7.04
CA ILE A 203 -16.75 32.63 7.09
C ILE A 203 -18.27 32.51 6.97
N SER A 204 -19.02 33.37 7.66
CA SER A 204 -20.49 33.39 7.58
C SER A 204 -21.00 33.74 6.19
N GLU A 205 -20.36 34.68 5.49
CA GLU A 205 -20.66 34.98 4.09
C GLU A 205 -20.37 33.77 3.19
N ILE A 206 -19.21 33.15 3.31
CA ILE A 206 -18.84 31.97 2.52
C ILE A 206 -19.87 30.84 2.75
N LYS A 207 -20.24 30.57 4.00
CA LYS A 207 -21.27 29.57 4.34
C LYS A 207 -22.61 29.90 3.71
N LYS A 208 -23.06 31.16 3.69
CA LYS A 208 -24.30 31.56 3.01
C LYS A 208 -24.23 31.33 1.50
N LEU A 209 -23.09 31.59 0.86
CA LEU A 209 -22.94 31.44 -0.60
C LEU A 209 -22.69 29.99 -1.05
N LYS A 210 -22.01 29.18 -0.22
CA LYS A 210 -21.43 27.88 -0.59
C LYS A 210 -21.71 26.78 0.44
N ASN A 211 -22.84 26.85 1.15
CA ASN A 211 -23.21 25.86 2.17
C ASN A 211 -23.18 24.43 1.62
N GLU A 212 -23.76 24.21 0.44
CA GLU A 212 -23.82 22.88 -0.18
C GLU A 212 -22.42 22.34 -0.48
N THR A 213 -21.52 23.13 -1.06
CA THR A 213 -20.11 22.74 -1.30
C THR A 213 -19.42 22.34 0.00
N ILE A 214 -19.61 23.14 1.06
CA ILE A 214 -19.00 22.89 2.38
C ILE A 214 -19.55 21.60 2.98
N ASP A 215 -20.86 21.48 3.08
CA ASP A 215 -21.54 20.36 3.72
C ASP A 215 -21.32 19.05 2.95
N PHE A 216 -21.32 19.11 1.62
CA PHE A 216 -21.00 17.97 0.78
C PHE A 216 -19.56 17.49 0.97
N TYR A 217 -18.60 18.39 1.17
CA TYR A 217 -17.23 17.99 1.50
C TYR A 217 -17.15 17.23 2.83
N TYR A 218 -17.87 17.68 3.86
CA TYR A 218 -17.99 16.94 5.12
C TYR A 218 -18.60 15.55 4.89
N TYR A 219 -19.61 15.45 4.03
CA TYR A 219 -20.25 14.16 3.71
C TYR A 219 -19.28 13.18 3.07
N LYS A 220 -18.43 13.65 2.15
CA LYS A 220 -17.37 12.81 1.56
C LYS A 220 -16.37 12.32 2.60
N GLN A 221 -15.95 13.18 3.52
CA GLN A 221 -15.06 12.78 4.61
C GLN A 221 -15.74 11.76 5.55
N PHE A 222 -17.01 11.95 5.88
CA PHE A 222 -17.79 10.98 6.67
C PHE A 222 -17.78 9.58 6.04
N LEU A 223 -18.11 9.47 4.76
CA LEU A 223 -18.10 8.18 4.05
C LEU A 223 -16.70 7.57 3.95
N ALA A 224 -15.67 8.40 3.76
CA ALA A 224 -14.29 7.93 3.65
C ALA A 224 -13.78 7.36 4.99
N GLU A 225 -14.09 8.02 6.10
CA GLU A 225 -13.71 7.57 7.45
C GLU A 225 -14.39 6.25 7.82
N ASP A 226 -15.69 6.13 7.54
CA ASP A 226 -16.44 4.88 7.77
C ASP A 226 -15.93 3.75 6.86
N SER A 227 -15.66 4.04 5.58
CA SER A 227 -15.09 3.06 4.63
C SER A 227 -13.72 2.55 5.08
N LEU A 228 -12.81 3.45 5.48
CA LEU A 228 -11.48 3.09 5.94
C LEU A 228 -11.54 2.24 7.22
N LYS A 229 -12.39 2.63 8.17
CA LYS A 229 -12.61 1.88 9.41
C LYS A 229 -13.07 0.45 9.12
N LYS A 230 -14.10 0.27 8.29
CA LYS A 230 -14.63 -1.05 7.89
C LYS A 230 -13.57 -1.90 7.18
N ALA A 231 -12.82 -1.29 6.25
CA ALA A 231 -11.76 -1.99 5.52
C ALA A 231 -10.64 -2.47 6.45
N LYS A 232 -10.20 -1.62 7.39
CA LYS A 232 -9.21 -1.96 8.41
C LYS A 232 -9.69 -3.09 9.32
N GLU A 233 -10.91 -3.00 9.83
CA GLU A 233 -11.50 -4.04 10.68
C GLU A 233 -11.55 -5.40 9.96
N ASN A 234 -11.88 -5.41 8.67
CA ASN A 234 -11.90 -6.64 7.86
C ASN A 234 -10.49 -7.23 7.68
N LEU A 235 -9.48 -6.41 7.43
CA LEU A 235 -8.09 -6.86 7.39
C LEU A 235 -7.64 -7.41 8.76
N ASN A 236 -7.97 -6.71 9.84
CA ASN A 236 -7.59 -7.10 11.20
C ASN A 236 -8.23 -8.44 11.61
N LYS A 237 -9.50 -8.70 11.25
CA LYS A 237 -10.17 -10.00 11.43
C LYS A 237 -9.44 -11.14 10.72
N LYS A 238 -8.79 -10.83 9.61
CA LYS A 238 -7.93 -11.76 8.86
C LYS A 238 -6.51 -11.82 9.41
N GLY A 239 -6.19 -11.16 10.52
CA GLY A 239 -4.85 -11.10 11.09
C GLY A 239 -3.84 -10.34 10.21
N ILE A 240 -4.32 -9.39 9.40
CA ILE A 240 -3.50 -8.48 8.60
C ILE A 240 -3.62 -7.08 9.20
N LYS A 241 -2.50 -6.46 9.56
CA LYS A 241 -2.48 -5.05 10.00
C LYS A 241 -2.50 -4.12 8.79
N LEU A 242 -3.15 -2.96 8.93
CA LEU A 242 -3.13 -1.90 7.93
C LEU A 242 -2.22 -0.76 8.38
N ASN A 243 -1.18 -0.50 7.61
CA ASN A 243 -0.24 0.60 7.83
C ASN A 243 -0.50 1.74 6.84
N GLY A 244 -0.56 2.98 7.34
CA GLY A 244 -0.64 4.18 6.52
C GLY A 244 0.74 4.69 6.05
N ASP A 245 0.72 5.76 5.28
CA ASP A 245 1.92 6.49 4.84
C ASP A 245 1.77 7.98 5.14
N MET A 246 2.45 8.44 6.18
CA MET A 246 2.43 9.82 6.65
C MET A 246 3.39 10.66 5.83
N LEU A 247 2.81 11.50 4.95
CA LEU A 247 3.54 12.45 4.11
C LEU A 247 4.51 13.30 4.93
N CYS A 248 5.66 13.67 4.39
CA CYS A 248 6.53 14.65 5.05
C CYS A 248 5.95 16.08 4.97
N GLY A 249 5.31 16.43 3.85
CA GLY A 249 4.75 17.75 3.58
C GLY A 249 3.28 17.95 3.97
N PHE A 250 2.74 19.10 3.55
CA PHE A 250 1.37 19.54 3.79
C PHE A 250 0.77 20.10 2.49
N SER A 251 -0.55 19.95 2.32
CA SER A 251 -1.27 20.51 1.16
C SER A 251 -1.45 22.03 1.26
N TYR A 252 -1.85 22.66 0.16
CA TYR A 252 -2.07 24.11 0.13
C TYR A 252 -3.14 24.57 1.13
N ASP A 253 -4.21 23.78 1.29
CA ASP A 253 -5.25 24.06 2.28
C ASP A 253 -4.74 23.96 3.73
N GLU A 254 -3.83 23.03 4.03
CA GLU A 254 -3.20 22.89 5.36
C GLU A 254 -2.28 24.06 5.67
N VAL A 255 -1.52 24.52 4.68
CA VAL A 255 -0.63 25.68 4.80
C VAL A 255 -1.43 26.97 4.93
N TRP A 256 -2.43 27.18 4.08
CA TRP A 256 -3.29 28.37 4.10
C TRP A 256 -4.08 28.51 5.40
N SER A 257 -4.52 27.41 5.99
CA SER A 257 -5.25 27.44 7.26
C SER A 257 -4.37 27.56 8.50
N ASN A 258 -3.06 27.37 8.35
CA ASN A 258 -2.09 27.42 9.45
C ASN A 258 -0.86 28.27 9.08
N PRO A 259 -1.02 29.52 8.62
CA PRO A 259 0.09 30.31 8.05
C PRO A 259 1.24 30.52 9.06
N LYS A 260 0.91 30.63 10.36
CA LYS A 260 1.87 30.81 11.47
C LYS A 260 2.67 29.55 11.83
N ALA A 261 2.24 28.38 11.35
CA ALA A 261 2.93 27.12 11.62
C ALA A 261 4.17 26.91 10.72
N PHE A 262 4.33 27.70 9.65
CA PHE A 262 5.38 27.50 8.65
C PHE A 262 6.39 28.65 8.66
N HIS A 263 7.62 28.35 8.25
CA HIS A 263 8.60 29.37 7.92
C HIS A 263 8.18 30.10 6.65
N LYS A 264 8.16 31.44 6.71
CA LYS A 264 7.89 32.28 5.54
C LYS A 264 8.90 32.02 4.42
N ASP A 265 8.42 31.89 3.18
CA ASP A 265 9.22 31.73 1.96
C ASP A 265 10.31 30.63 2.03
N THR A 266 10.05 29.57 2.80
CA THR A 266 11.01 28.49 3.07
C THR A 266 10.42 27.13 2.71
N SER A 267 11.22 26.27 2.08
CA SER A 267 10.82 24.92 1.70
C SER A 267 11.74 23.85 2.30
N ILE A 268 11.22 22.65 2.53
CA ILE A 268 12.04 21.45 2.81
C ILE A 268 12.57 20.76 1.54
N GLY A 269 12.38 21.37 0.37
CA GLY A 269 12.55 20.71 -0.93
C GLY A 269 11.22 20.29 -1.54
N TRP A 270 11.26 19.81 -2.78
CA TRP A 270 10.09 19.37 -3.56
C TRP A 270 8.94 20.39 -3.68
N GLY A 271 9.20 21.67 -3.40
CA GLY A 271 8.19 22.73 -3.37
C GLY A 271 7.28 22.70 -2.12
N LEU A 272 7.63 21.92 -1.10
CA LEU A 272 6.84 21.76 0.13
C LEU A 272 7.25 22.82 1.16
N PRO A 273 6.32 23.60 1.75
CA PRO A 273 6.65 24.57 2.80
C PRO A 273 7.27 23.92 4.04
N ALA A 274 8.24 24.61 4.64
CA ALA A 274 8.89 24.13 5.85
C ALA A 274 8.08 24.46 7.11
N LEU A 275 7.57 23.43 7.77
CA LEU A 275 6.95 23.56 9.09
C LEU A 275 7.99 24.07 10.10
N ASN A 276 7.62 25.08 10.90
CA ASN A 276 8.50 25.67 11.90
C ASN A 276 8.33 24.94 13.24
N PHE A 277 9.17 23.94 13.50
CA PHE A 277 9.04 23.12 14.70
C PHE A 277 9.37 23.84 16.03
N ASP A 278 9.81 25.10 15.98
CA ASP A 278 10.12 25.88 17.18
C ASP A 278 9.00 26.82 17.61
N THR A 279 7.88 26.84 16.89
CA THR A 279 6.67 27.56 17.31
C THR A 279 5.64 26.60 17.88
N ALA A 280 4.79 27.10 18.76
CA ALA A 280 3.69 26.33 19.32
C ALA A 280 2.71 25.87 18.23
N GLU A 281 2.51 26.69 17.21
CA GLU A 281 1.66 26.39 16.05
C GLU A 281 2.23 25.26 15.20
N GLY A 282 3.55 25.26 14.95
CA GLY A 282 4.21 24.20 14.20
C GLY A 282 4.19 22.86 14.92
N GLU A 283 4.50 22.84 16.22
CA GLU A 283 4.39 21.63 17.04
C GLU A 283 2.94 21.13 17.09
N LYS A 284 1.98 22.03 17.32
CA LYS A 284 0.55 21.67 17.35
C LYS A 284 0.11 21.01 16.04
N LEU A 285 0.46 21.59 14.89
CA LEU A 285 0.07 21.05 13.59
C LEU A 285 0.72 19.68 13.32
N LEU A 286 1.97 19.47 13.74
CA LEU A 286 2.60 18.16 13.69
C LEU A 286 1.84 17.13 14.54
N ARG A 287 1.47 17.49 15.78
CA ARG A 287 0.71 16.59 16.67
C ARG A 287 -0.65 16.25 16.10
N GLU A 288 -1.37 17.21 15.53
CA GLU A 288 -2.66 16.97 14.86
C GLU A 288 -2.51 15.99 13.69
N LYS A 289 -1.44 16.14 12.89
CA LYS A 289 -1.11 15.22 11.81
C LYS A 289 -0.81 13.82 12.34
N VAL A 290 0.06 13.68 13.32
CA VAL A 290 0.40 12.37 13.90
C VAL A 290 -0.84 11.69 14.49
N LYS A 291 -1.67 12.46 15.20
CA LYS A 291 -2.96 11.99 15.73
C LYS A 291 -3.86 11.45 14.61
N PHE A 292 -3.96 12.16 13.49
CA PHE A 292 -4.77 11.72 12.35
C PHE A 292 -4.40 10.31 11.88
N TYR A 293 -3.10 10.04 11.70
CA TYR A 293 -2.62 8.70 11.28
C TYR A 293 -2.77 7.66 12.40
N ALA A 294 -2.43 8.02 13.64
CA ALA A 294 -2.51 7.13 14.79
C ALA A 294 -3.96 6.69 15.09
N GLU A 295 -4.97 7.51 14.83
CA GLU A 295 -6.38 7.10 15.00
C GLU A 295 -6.82 6.07 13.95
N ARG A 296 -6.27 6.14 12.73
CA ARG A 296 -6.81 5.45 11.55
C ARG A 296 -6.09 4.15 11.19
N PHE A 297 -4.82 4.00 11.55
CA PHE A 297 -4.00 2.86 11.11
C PHE A 297 -3.45 2.04 12.28
N ASP A 298 -3.07 0.78 12.05
CA ASP A 298 -2.41 -0.06 13.08
C ASP A 298 -0.95 0.35 13.30
N GLY A 299 -0.33 0.91 12.27
CA GLY A 299 0.98 1.54 12.23
C GLY A 299 1.05 2.50 11.03
N PHE A 300 2.16 3.17 10.82
CA PHE A 300 2.36 3.97 9.61
C PHE A 300 3.84 4.21 9.33
N ARG A 301 4.16 4.46 8.06
CA ARG A 301 5.46 4.99 7.64
C ARG A 301 5.48 6.49 7.83
N VAL A 302 6.58 7.01 8.37
CA VAL A 302 6.94 8.42 8.36
C VAL A 302 7.80 8.64 7.11
N ASP A 303 7.20 9.24 6.09
CA ASP A 303 7.86 9.62 4.84
C ASP A 303 8.97 10.64 5.10
N ALA A 304 10.12 10.48 4.44
CA ALA A 304 11.30 11.32 4.62
C ALA A 304 11.60 11.65 6.10
N ALA A 305 11.52 10.65 6.99
CA ALA A 305 11.65 10.81 8.44
C ALA A 305 12.93 11.54 8.87
N TRP A 306 13.99 11.47 8.05
CA TRP A 306 15.23 12.21 8.27
C TRP A 306 15.03 13.74 8.35
N THR A 307 14.00 14.29 7.71
CA THR A 307 13.69 15.73 7.74
C THR A 307 13.24 16.21 9.12
N TYR A 308 12.71 15.32 9.97
CA TYR A 308 12.36 15.64 11.36
C TYR A 308 13.60 15.64 12.28
N ALA A 309 14.70 15.00 11.87
CA ALA A 309 15.97 15.02 12.59
C ALA A 309 16.93 16.12 12.09
N ASN A 310 16.92 16.39 10.79
CA ASN A 310 17.80 17.35 10.13
C ASN A 310 17.05 18.07 9.01
N GLN A 311 16.24 19.07 9.37
CA GLN A 311 15.31 19.71 8.45
C GLN A 311 16.04 20.64 7.48
N PRO A 312 15.92 20.46 6.16
CA PRO A 312 16.39 21.45 5.20
C PRO A 312 15.49 22.70 5.23
N LEU A 313 16.11 23.87 5.22
CA LEU A 313 15.48 25.17 5.13
C LEU A 313 15.99 25.86 3.87
N ILE A 314 15.25 25.68 2.78
CA ILE A 314 15.62 26.19 1.45
C ILE A 314 14.96 27.53 1.21
N ARG A 315 15.78 28.57 0.97
CA ARG A 315 15.35 29.94 0.64
C ARG A 315 16.15 30.46 -0.55
N ASN A 316 15.49 30.90 -1.61
CA ASN A 316 16.14 31.45 -2.82
C ASN A 316 17.27 30.57 -3.37
N GLY A 317 17.10 29.24 -3.31
CA GLY A 317 18.11 28.26 -3.75
C GLY A 317 19.20 27.92 -2.73
N ASN A 318 19.31 28.68 -1.63
CA ASN A 318 20.26 28.39 -0.55
C ASN A 318 19.64 27.40 0.43
N THR A 319 20.39 26.36 0.80
CA THR A 319 19.94 25.33 1.76
C THR A 319 20.70 25.49 3.07
N GLU A 320 20.02 25.97 4.10
CA GLU A 320 20.43 25.78 5.50
C GLU A 320 19.85 24.47 6.04
N ARG A 321 20.44 23.87 7.07
CA ARG A 321 19.86 22.71 7.76
C ARG A 321 19.76 22.97 9.24
N LYS A 322 18.56 22.74 9.78
CA LYS A 322 18.29 22.81 11.20
C LYS A 322 18.30 21.41 11.80
N TYR A 323 19.28 21.17 12.66
CA TYR A 323 19.45 19.88 13.31
C TYR A 323 18.63 19.81 14.60
N TYR A 324 17.65 18.92 14.64
CA TYR A 324 16.78 18.68 15.78
C TYR A 324 17.10 17.40 16.55
N ALA A 325 18.04 16.59 16.03
CA ALA A 325 18.37 15.27 16.56
C ALA A 325 17.10 14.40 16.74
N ASP A 326 16.68 14.15 17.97
CA ASP A 326 15.54 13.32 18.32
C ASP A 326 14.31 14.11 18.77
N LYS A 327 14.41 15.42 19.00
CA LYS A 327 13.33 16.27 19.54
C LYS A 327 12.01 16.06 18.81
N ILE A 328 12.01 16.18 17.49
CA ILE A 328 10.77 16.10 16.70
C ILE A 328 10.30 14.66 16.52
N LEU A 329 11.23 13.70 16.44
CA LEU A 329 10.88 12.28 16.42
C LEU A 329 10.22 11.86 17.75
N ASN A 330 10.67 12.39 18.88
CA ASN A 330 10.06 12.16 20.19
C ASN A 330 8.64 12.75 20.26
N ILE A 331 8.38 13.91 19.65
CA ILE A 331 7.03 14.48 19.54
C ILE A 331 6.09 13.53 18.79
N ILE A 332 6.57 12.90 17.70
CA ILE A 332 5.80 11.90 16.95
C ILE A 332 5.50 10.70 17.85
N ASP A 333 6.51 10.13 18.49
CA ASP A 333 6.37 8.96 19.36
C ASP A 333 5.42 9.22 20.55
N ASP A 334 5.52 10.40 21.16
CA ASP A 334 4.68 10.81 22.27
C ASP A 334 3.21 10.93 21.86
N GLU A 335 2.93 11.57 20.71
CA GLU A 335 1.55 11.70 20.24
C GLU A 335 0.97 10.34 19.81
N VAL A 336 1.78 9.46 19.22
CA VAL A 336 1.36 8.06 18.95
C VAL A 336 0.98 7.36 20.25
N LYS A 337 1.82 7.41 21.30
CA LYS A 337 1.52 6.79 22.60
C LYS A 337 0.30 7.42 23.28
N LYS A 338 0.08 8.72 23.12
CA LYS A 338 -1.10 9.39 23.66
C LYS A 338 -2.40 8.88 23.00
N VAL A 339 -2.38 8.62 21.69
CA VAL A 339 -3.55 8.11 20.96
C VAL A 339 -3.73 6.61 21.12
N LYS A 340 -2.64 5.83 21.05
CA LYS A 340 -2.66 4.36 21.05
C LYS A 340 -2.51 3.73 22.44
N GLY A 341 -2.18 4.52 23.45
CA GLY A 341 -1.84 4.06 24.80
C GLY A 341 -0.33 3.94 25.02
N SER A 342 0.12 4.14 26.26
CA SER A 342 1.54 4.17 26.64
C SER A 342 2.29 2.86 26.38
N GLY A 343 1.58 1.73 26.38
CA GLY A 343 2.11 0.39 26.06
C GLY A 343 2.20 0.08 24.57
N PHE A 344 1.83 1.01 23.67
CA PHE A 344 1.93 0.79 22.23
C PHE A 344 3.38 0.59 21.80
N ASP A 345 3.61 -0.47 21.02
CA ASP A 345 4.92 -0.78 20.46
C ASP A 345 5.23 0.15 19.28
N LEU A 346 6.12 1.12 19.51
CA LEU A 346 6.58 2.09 18.52
C LEU A 346 7.32 1.46 17.34
N LYS A 347 7.70 0.18 17.39
CA LYS A 347 8.22 -0.54 16.20
C LYS A 347 7.16 -0.74 15.12
N ASN A 348 5.89 -0.43 15.39
CA ASN A 348 4.85 -0.31 14.36
C ASN A 348 4.88 1.04 13.60
N ILE A 349 5.72 1.99 14.00
CA ILE A 349 5.98 3.23 13.27
C ILE A 349 7.29 3.09 12.50
N THR A 350 7.23 3.00 11.18
CA THR A 350 8.41 2.85 10.32
C THR A 350 8.94 4.22 9.90
N HIS A 351 10.25 4.39 9.89
CA HIS A 351 10.90 5.68 9.66
C HIS A 351 11.80 5.60 8.44
N GLU A 352 11.53 6.42 7.44
CA GLU A 352 12.39 6.54 6.27
C GLU A 352 13.55 7.49 6.53
N PHE A 353 14.68 6.93 6.95
CA PHE A 353 15.95 7.66 7.00
C PHE A 353 16.78 7.48 5.72
N ALA A 354 16.17 6.94 4.64
CA ALA A 354 16.83 6.72 3.37
C ALA A 354 17.04 8.06 2.64
N THR A 355 18.28 8.55 2.64
CA THR A 355 18.72 9.74 1.92
C THR A 355 20.25 9.70 1.76
N SER A 356 20.85 10.68 1.07
CA SER A 356 22.31 10.78 0.97
C SER A 356 22.94 11.15 2.31
N THR A 357 24.21 10.79 2.50
CA THR A 357 24.99 11.16 3.70
C THR A 357 25.10 12.67 3.89
N ASP A 358 25.04 13.44 2.80
CA ASP A 358 25.06 14.92 2.83
C ASP A 358 23.75 15.49 3.40
N ASN A 359 22.63 14.80 3.20
CA ASN A 359 21.35 15.20 3.76
C ASN A 359 21.19 14.75 5.20
N PHE A 360 21.47 13.47 5.49
CA PHE A 360 21.41 12.94 6.84
C PHE A 360 22.24 11.67 6.96
N ASN A 361 23.38 11.76 7.66
CA ASN A 361 24.11 10.58 8.08
C ASN A 361 23.45 9.99 9.34
N ILE A 362 23.09 8.70 9.29
CA ILE A 362 22.48 7.97 10.40
C ILE A 362 23.51 7.50 11.45
N TYR A 363 24.80 7.59 11.14
CA TYR A 363 25.89 7.24 12.04
C TYR A 363 26.50 8.48 12.68
N ASP A 364 27.03 8.27 13.89
CA ASP A 364 28.02 9.11 14.52
C ASP A 364 29.29 8.27 14.70
N GLY A 365 30.32 8.56 13.91
CA GLY A 365 31.47 7.68 13.72
C GLY A 365 31.06 6.29 13.24
N LEU A 366 31.31 5.26 14.07
CA LEU A 366 31.01 3.85 13.76
C LEU A 366 29.66 3.39 14.31
N TYR A 367 28.97 4.21 15.10
CA TYR A 367 27.75 3.82 15.81
C TYR A 367 26.54 4.49 15.20
N LEU A 368 25.41 3.77 15.17
CA LEU A 368 24.14 4.41 14.85
C LEU A 368 23.84 5.49 15.88
N LYS A 369 23.33 6.63 15.40
CA LYS A 369 22.76 7.66 16.28
C LYS A 369 21.70 7.01 17.18
N PRO A 370 21.71 7.23 18.51
CA PRO A 370 20.83 6.51 19.44
C PRO A 370 19.34 6.59 19.07
N TYR A 371 18.91 7.77 18.63
CA TYR A 371 17.54 8.04 18.21
C TYR A 371 17.16 7.45 16.83
N VAL A 372 18.14 6.95 16.08
CA VAL A 372 17.90 6.12 14.89
C VAL A 372 17.96 4.64 15.25
N ALA A 373 18.85 4.23 16.15
CA ALA A 373 19.11 2.84 16.50
C ALA A 373 17.85 2.09 17.01
N GLU A 374 17.06 2.72 17.88
CA GLU A 374 15.89 2.09 18.52
C GLU A 374 14.59 2.17 17.71
N ARG A 375 14.54 2.95 16.63
CA ARG A 375 13.34 3.12 15.80
C ARG A 375 13.29 2.13 14.64
N MET A 376 12.10 1.70 14.23
CA MET A 376 11.95 0.83 13.06
C MET A 376 12.33 1.60 11.78
N LYS A 377 13.42 1.21 11.13
CA LYS A 377 13.97 1.82 9.91
C LYS A 377 13.46 1.10 8.66
N ILE A 378 13.10 1.80 7.59
CA ILE A 378 12.72 1.18 6.30
C ILE A 378 13.75 1.48 5.21
N TYR A 379 14.23 0.43 4.53
CA TYR A 379 15.21 0.54 3.44
C TYR A 379 14.91 -0.44 2.30
N THR A 380 15.33 -0.08 1.08
CA THR A 380 15.39 -0.99 -0.05
C THR A 380 16.82 -1.47 -0.28
N SER A 381 16.96 -2.51 -1.10
CA SER A 381 18.27 -2.97 -1.56
C SER A 381 18.73 -2.27 -2.85
N ASP A 382 18.14 -1.13 -3.25
CA ASP A 382 18.46 -0.45 -4.53
C ASP A 382 19.96 -0.17 -4.69
N HIS A 383 20.61 0.22 -3.59
CA HIS A 383 22.05 0.49 -3.50
C HIS A 383 22.83 -0.67 -2.86
N LEU A 384 22.40 -1.91 -3.11
CA LEU A 384 23.11 -3.11 -2.63
C LEU A 384 24.57 -3.08 -3.09
N SER A 385 25.48 -3.22 -2.13
CA SER A 385 26.91 -3.32 -2.34
C SER A 385 27.51 -4.27 -1.31
N ASP A 386 28.82 -4.53 -1.36
CA ASP A 386 29.50 -5.35 -0.36
C ASP A 386 29.37 -4.82 1.07
N ASN A 387 28.94 -3.57 1.24
CA ASN A 387 28.92 -2.88 2.52
C ASN A 387 27.60 -2.09 2.76
N TRP A 388 26.57 -2.21 1.92
CA TRP A 388 25.29 -1.54 2.15
C TRP A 388 24.10 -2.30 1.54
N GLY A 389 22.88 -1.96 1.95
CA GLY A 389 21.66 -2.38 1.25
C GLY A 389 21.34 -3.88 1.32
N SER A 390 21.71 -4.55 2.41
CA SER A 390 21.38 -5.96 2.65
C SER A 390 21.14 -6.22 4.14
N ASN A 391 20.35 -7.26 4.46
CA ASN A 391 20.16 -7.71 5.84
C ASN A 391 21.50 -8.00 6.52
N LYS A 392 22.41 -8.69 5.82
CA LYS A 392 23.75 -8.99 6.34
C LYS A 392 24.49 -7.70 6.71
N ASN A 393 24.53 -6.73 5.79
CA ASN A 393 25.31 -5.52 5.95
C ASN A 393 24.79 -4.62 7.07
N PHE A 394 23.47 -4.57 7.28
CA PHE A 394 22.85 -3.84 8.38
C PHE A 394 23.15 -4.47 9.74
N LEU A 395 23.05 -5.80 9.86
CA LEU A 395 23.41 -6.51 11.09
C LEU A 395 24.90 -6.33 11.44
N GLU A 396 25.80 -6.45 10.46
CA GLU A 396 27.24 -6.22 10.65
C GLU A 396 27.58 -4.76 11.03
N ARG A 397 26.66 -3.83 10.79
CA ARG A 397 26.75 -2.40 11.19
C ARG A 397 26.07 -2.09 12.51
N GLY A 398 25.70 -3.12 13.28
CA GLY A 398 25.12 -2.95 14.61
C GLY A 398 23.63 -2.62 14.62
N TRP A 399 22.91 -2.86 13.52
CA TRP A 399 21.45 -2.70 13.51
C TRP A 399 20.82 -3.88 14.23
N LYS A 400 19.86 -3.60 15.14
CA LYS A 400 19.08 -4.66 15.79
C LYS A 400 18.10 -5.28 14.78
N PRO A 401 17.97 -6.62 14.70
CA PRO A 401 17.08 -7.30 13.75
C PRO A 401 15.62 -6.81 13.77
N ASP A 402 15.14 -6.43 14.96
CA ASP A 402 13.77 -5.98 15.23
C ASP A 402 13.58 -4.46 15.07
N CYS A 403 14.61 -3.73 14.64
CA CYS A 403 14.58 -2.28 14.44
C CYS A 403 14.79 -1.86 12.98
N PHE A 404 14.72 -2.78 12.02
CA PHE A 404 14.67 -2.42 10.60
C PHE A 404 13.83 -3.40 9.79
N ILE A 405 13.31 -2.91 8.68
CA ILE A 405 12.64 -3.65 7.62
C ILE A 405 13.36 -3.37 6.29
N ILE A 406 13.59 -4.43 5.52
CA ILE A 406 14.23 -4.34 4.21
C ILE A 406 13.40 -5.04 3.13
N GLY A 407 13.38 -4.48 1.93
CA GLY A 407 12.77 -5.07 0.73
C GLY A 407 13.70 -4.98 -0.47
N ALA A 408 13.38 -5.71 -1.53
CA ALA A 408 14.14 -5.63 -2.78
C ALA A 408 14.01 -4.24 -3.39
N SER A 409 12.76 -3.79 -3.53
CA SER A 409 12.34 -2.48 -4.05
C SER A 409 11.14 -1.93 -3.25
N ASN A 410 10.74 -0.69 -3.55
CA ASN A 410 9.51 -0.06 -3.09
C ASN A 410 8.88 0.78 -4.23
N HIS A 411 7.99 1.72 -3.89
CA HIS A 411 7.29 2.57 -4.86
C HIS A 411 8.17 3.65 -5.53
N ASP A 412 9.35 3.96 -4.97
CA ASP A 412 10.33 4.91 -5.53
C ASP A 412 11.46 4.22 -6.29
N SER A 413 11.61 2.91 -6.08
CA SER A 413 12.66 2.12 -6.73
C SER A 413 12.47 2.03 -8.24
N PRO A 414 13.57 2.02 -9.01
CA PRO A 414 13.52 1.63 -10.42
C PRO A 414 13.18 0.13 -10.57
N LYS A 415 12.93 -0.29 -11.81
CA LYS A 415 12.86 -1.72 -12.14
C LYS A 415 14.13 -2.43 -11.65
N ILE A 416 13.97 -3.62 -11.07
CA ILE A 416 15.11 -4.47 -10.71
C ILE A 416 15.83 -4.89 -12.00
N GLU A 417 17.03 -4.36 -12.19
CA GLU A 417 17.94 -4.72 -13.27
C GLU A 417 19.25 -5.27 -12.71
N ALA A 418 19.81 -6.24 -13.43
CA ALA A 418 21.03 -6.92 -13.00
C ALA A 418 22.25 -6.03 -13.22
N THR A 419 23.01 -5.77 -12.15
CA THR A 419 24.34 -5.16 -12.24
C THR A 419 25.41 -6.16 -11.80
N GLU A 420 26.59 -6.06 -12.40
CA GLU A 420 27.72 -6.93 -12.07
C GLU A 420 28.10 -6.85 -10.59
N GLU A 421 28.13 -5.63 -10.04
CA GLU A 421 28.46 -5.39 -8.63
C GLU A 421 27.46 -6.09 -7.71
N GLN A 422 26.15 -5.86 -7.89
CA GLN A 422 25.13 -6.50 -7.08
C GLN A 422 25.15 -8.03 -7.23
N ALA A 423 25.43 -8.54 -8.42
CA ALA A 423 25.53 -9.98 -8.65
C ALA A 423 26.71 -10.59 -7.89
N LYS A 424 27.87 -9.92 -7.83
CA LYS A 424 29.02 -10.35 -7.01
C LYS A 424 28.68 -10.31 -5.52
N THR A 425 28.04 -9.26 -5.04
CA THR A 425 27.62 -9.15 -3.63
C THR A 425 26.61 -10.24 -3.27
N LEU A 426 25.55 -10.44 -4.06
CA LEU A 426 24.56 -11.51 -3.84
C LEU A 426 25.21 -12.90 -3.90
N SER A 427 26.18 -13.10 -4.77
CA SER A 427 26.95 -14.35 -4.86
C SER A 427 27.63 -14.68 -3.53
N LYS A 428 28.27 -13.69 -2.90
CA LYS A 428 28.92 -13.83 -1.58
C LYS A 428 27.89 -14.08 -0.46
N ILE A 429 26.82 -13.27 -0.41
CA ILE A 429 25.81 -13.33 0.66
C ILE A 429 25.03 -14.64 0.64
N LEU A 430 24.55 -15.06 -0.54
CA LEU A 430 23.69 -16.22 -0.71
C LEU A 430 24.46 -17.50 -1.06
N LYS A 431 25.79 -17.42 -1.20
CA LYS A 431 26.65 -18.55 -1.60
C LYS A 431 26.21 -19.19 -2.93
N ILE A 432 25.73 -18.36 -3.86
CA ILE A 432 25.33 -18.77 -5.22
C ILE A 432 26.50 -18.47 -6.15
N PRO A 433 26.96 -19.39 -7.03
CA PRO A 433 28.03 -19.09 -7.97
C PRO A 433 27.71 -17.85 -8.83
N TYR A 434 28.62 -16.89 -8.89
CA TYR A 434 28.46 -15.64 -9.67
C TYR A 434 27.99 -15.88 -11.11
N LYS A 435 28.55 -16.90 -11.79
CA LYS A 435 28.15 -17.29 -13.16
C LYS A 435 26.66 -17.59 -13.30
N LYS A 436 25.95 -17.98 -12.24
CA LYS A 436 24.48 -18.18 -12.30
C LYS A 436 23.74 -16.85 -12.23
N LEU A 437 24.28 -15.86 -11.51
CA LEU A 437 23.66 -14.55 -11.30
C LEU A 437 23.88 -13.59 -12.47
N THR A 438 24.64 -13.97 -13.50
CA THR A 438 24.66 -13.26 -14.79
C THR A 438 23.36 -13.46 -15.58
N SER A 439 22.57 -14.49 -15.24
CA SER A 439 21.21 -14.63 -15.74
C SER A 439 20.27 -13.68 -15.02
N ARG A 440 19.60 -12.79 -15.77
CA ARG A 440 18.60 -11.85 -15.23
C ARG A 440 17.57 -12.52 -14.32
N LYS A 441 17.10 -13.72 -14.68
CA LYS A 441 16.10 -14.46 -13.89
C LYS A 441 16.64 -14.93 -12.54
N GLU A 442 17.87 -15.45 -12.52
CA GLU A 442 18.48 -15.90 -11.27
C GLU A 442 18.94 -14.73 -10.41
N PHE A 443 19.36 -13.63 -11.03
CA PHE A 443 19.62 -12.36 -10.35
C PHE A 443 18.38 -11.86 -9.61
N ILE A 444 17.23 -11.73 -10.28
CA ILE A 444 15.98 -11.25 -9.67
C ILE A 444 15.57 -12.14 -8.50
N LYS A 445 15.62 -13.47 -8.67
CA LYS A 445 15.34 -14.40 -7.56
C LYS A 445 16.28 -14.22 -6.38
N ALA A 446 17.57 -14.00 -6.63
CA ALA A 446 18.55 -13.74 -5.58
C ALA A 446 18.29 -12.40 -4.88
N LYS A 447 17.95 -11.36 -5.66
CA LYS A 447 17.59 -10.03 -5.17
C LYS A 447 16.36 -10.06 -4.25
N LEU A 448 15.33 -10.83 -4.63
CA LEU A 448 14.12 -11.03 -3.82
C LEU A 448 14.35 -11.97 -2.63
N ALA A 449 15.35 -12.86 -2.69
CA ALA A 449 15.65 -13.79 -1.62
C ALA A 449 16.44 -13.17 -0.46
N GLU A 450 17.29 -12.19 -0.73
CA GLU A 450 18.15 -11.57 0.30
C GLU A 450 17.32 -10.93 1.42
N PRO A 451 16.30 -10.09 1.15
CA PRO A 451 15.48 -9.48 2.21
C PRO A 451 14.70 -10.48 3.06
N ILE A 452 14.38 -11.66 2.53
CA ILE A 452 13.63 -12.71 3.27
C ILE A 452 14.39 -13.19 4.52
N ARG A 453 15.71 -12.99 4.56
CA ARG A 453 16.56 -13.30 5.72
C ARG A 453 16.35 -12.37 6.90
N ALA A 454 15.81 -11.18 6.68
CA ALA A 454 15.53 -10.22 7.73
C ALA A 454 14.32 -10.64 8.57
N GLU A 455 14.36 -10.29 9.85
CA GLU A 455 13.25 -10.47 10.79
C GLU A 455 11.99 -9.77 10.25
N ASN A 456 12.15 -8.50 9.88
CA ASN A 456 11.13 -7.72 9.20
C ASN A 456 11.53 -7.55 7.73
N ASN A 457 10.63 -7.92 6.81
CA ASN A 457 10.85 -7.71 5.40
C ASN A 457 9.58 -7.23 4.69
N MET A 458 9.78 -6.63 3.52
CA MET A 458 8.70 -6.12 2.69
C MET A 458 8.84 -6.60 1.25
N ILE A 459 7.70 -6.67 0.58
CA ILE A 459 7.59 -6.95 -0.84
C ILE A 459 6.71 -5.89 -1.51
N TYR A 460 7.16 -5.30 -2.60
CA TYR A 460 6.36 -4.41 -3.41
C TYR A 460 5.47 -5.22 -4.37
N PHE A 461 4.21 -4.82 -4.55
CA PHE A 461 3.26 -5.62 -5.35
C PHE A 461 3.74 -5.87 -6.79
N MET A 462 4.47 -4.92 -7.38
CA MET A 462 5.01 -5.07 -8.73
C MET A 462 6.08 -6.16 -8.80
N ASP A 463 6.96 -6.25 -7.80
CA ASP A 463 7.94 -7.33 -7.69
C ASP A 463 7.27 -8.68 -7.44
N ALA A 464 6.27 -8.70 -6.56
CA ALA A 464 5.55 -9.92 -6.20
C ALA A 464 4.88 -10.56 -7.42
N LEU A 465 4.29 -9.73 -8.28
CA LEU A 465 3.57 -10.14 -9.48
C LEU A 465 4.45 -10.18 -10.74
N ASN A 466 5.67 -9.63 -10.69
CA ASN A 466 6.55 -9.39 -11.84
C ASN A 466 5.85 -8.54 -12.93
N LEU A 467 5.26 -7.42 -12.51
CA LEU A 467 4.71 -6.42 -13.41
C LEU A 467 5.83 -5.54 -13.96
N ASP A 468 5.71 -5.13 -15.22
CA ASP A 468 6.64 -4.16 -15.78
C ASP A 468 6.57 -2.83 -15.03
N SER A 469 7.75 -2.29 -14.70
CA SER A 469 7.88 -1.01 -14.01
C SER A 469 7.18 0.09 -14.79
N GLN A 470 6.62 1.04 -14.06
CA GLN A 470 6.13 2.28 -14.66
C GLN A 470 7.27 2.93 -15.45
N ASN A 471 6.96 3.42 -16.65
CA ASN A 471 7.73 4.51 -17.20
C ASN A 471 7.65 5.65 -16.16
N ARG A 472 8.78 6.28 -15.78
CA ARG A 472 8.77 7.35 -14.76
C ARG A 472 7.76 8.45 -15.09
N GLU A 473 7.38 8.61 -16.35
CA GLU A 473 6.36 9.57 -16.78
C GLU A 473 4.92 9.21 -16.36
N GLN A 474 4.64 7.96 -15.99
CA GLN A 474 3.31 7.37 -15.76
C GLN A 474 3.09 6.97 -14.28
N HIS A 475 3.52 7.83 -13.37
CA HIS A 475 3.48 7.64 -11.91
C HIS A 475 2.12 7.13 -11.39
N PHE A 476 2.15 6.08 -10.57
CA PHE A 476 1.05 5.50 -9.79
C PHE A 476 -0.16 5.00 -10.58
N THR A 477 -0.05 4.81 -11.91
CA THR A 477 -1.16 4.36 -12.76
C THR A 477 -1.21 2.84 -12.99
N THR A 478 -0.23 2.07 -12.52
CA THR A 478 -0.25 0.60 -12.65
C THR A 478 -1.39 0.01 -11.83
N LYS A 479 -2.22 -0.81 -12.46
CA LYS A 479 -3.28 -1.59 -11.81
C LYS A 479 -2.81 -3.04 -11.60
N ILE A 480 -3.21 -3.68 -10.51
CA ILE A 480 -3.12 -5.13 -10.37
C ILE A 480 -4.11 -5.76 -11.36
N PRO A 481 -3.68 -6.61 -12.31
CA PRO A 481 -4.57 -7.17 -13.32
C PRO A 481 -5.73 -7.95 -12.70
N ASP A 482 -6.91 -7.92 -13.30
CA ASP A 482 -8.08 -8.67 -12.78
C ASP A 482 -7.82 -10.19 -12.75
N ASN A 483 -6.95 -10.68 -13.64
CA ASN A 483 -6.45 -12.06 -13.66
C ASN A 483 -5.09 -12.23 -12.94
N TYR A 484 -4.78 -11.42 -11.91
CA TYR A 484 -3.49 -11.43 -11.21
C TYR A 484 -3.02 -12.82 -10.75
N GLN A 485 -3.93 -13.73 -10.39
CA GLN A 485 -3.57 -15.09 -10.00
C GLN A 485 -2.95 -15.85 -11.18
N GLU A 486 -3.59 -15.77 -12.35
CA GLU A 486 -3.08 -16.39 -13.59
C GLU A 486 -1.74 -15.79 -13.97
N HIS A 487 -1.64 -14.46 -13.91
CA HIS A 487 -0.41 -13.72 -14.18
C HIS A 487 0.74 -14.16 -13.25
N TYR A 488 0.47 -14.24 -11.94
CA TYR A 488 1.44 -14.68 -10.93
C TYR A 488 1.92 -16.12 -11.17
N PHE A 489 1.01 -17.09 -11.34
CA PHE A 489 1.45 -18.47 -11.54
C PHE A 489 2.20 -18.66 -12.86
N LYS A 490 1.81 -17.92 -13.92
CA LYS A 490 2.56 -17.89 -15.18
C LYS A 490 3.97 -17.33 -14.99
N SER A 491 4.13 -16.25 -14.22
CA SER A 491 5.47 -15.70 -13.94
C SER A 491 6.30 -16.66 -13.09
N LEU A 492 5.69 -17.45 -12.21
CA LEU A 492 6.38 -18.53 -11.49
C LEU A 492 6.84 -19.67 -12.41
N GLU A 493 5.99 -20.13 -13.34
CA GLU A 493 6.34 -21.13 -14.36
C GLU A 493 7.52 -20.68 -15.23
N ASN A 494 7.54 -19.39 -15.60
CA ASN A 494 8.61 -18.78 -16.38
C ASN A 494 9.89 -18.52 -15.56
N GLY A 495 9.82 -18.70 -14.24
CA GLY A 495 10.90 -18.44 -13.31
C GLY A 495 11.26 -16.97 -13.18
N GLU A 496 10.27 -16.09 -13.23
CA GLU A 496 10.40 -14.62 -13.18
C GLU A 496 9.67 -14.02 -11.97
N GLY A 497 8.57 -14.64 -11.52
CA GLY A 497 7.80 -14.17 -10.37
C GLY A 497 8.43 -14.47 -9.01
N PHE A 498 7.98 -13.73 -7.99
CA PHE A 498 8.39 -13.96 -6.60
C PHE A 498 7.82 -15.27 -6.06
N ASN A 499 8.70 -16.22 -5.76
CA ASN A 499 8.34 -17.47 -5.11
C ASN A 499 8.99 -17.53 -3.72
N PRO A 500 8.23 -17.40 -2.62
CA PRO A 500 8.81 -17.45 -1.28
C PRO A 500 9.55 -18.75 -0.99
N MET A 501 9.10 -19.89 -1.52
CA MET A 501 9.78 -21.17 -1.34
C MET A 501 11.11 -21.23 -2.12
N ASP A 502 11.23 -20.51 -3.24
CA ASP A 502 12.49 -20.37 -3.97
C ASP A 502 13.48 -19.48 -3.19
N ALA A 503 12.98 -18.38 -2.62
CA ALA A 503 13.75 -17.51 -1.74
C ALA A 503 14.22 -18.26 -0.48
N LEU A 504 13.32 -18.98 0.18
CA LEU A 504 13.63 -19.81 1.36
C LEU A 504 14.64 -20.91 1.03
N GLU A 505 14.56 -21.58 -0.13
CA GLU A 505 15.58 -22.56 -0.53
C GLU A 505 16.98 -21.92 -0.62
N LYS A 506 17.09 -20.73 -1.22
CA LYS A 506 18.36 -20.00 -1.35
C LYS A 506 18.90 -19.59 0.01
N THR A 507 18.07 -19.02 0.88
CA THR A 507 18.47 -18.56 2.21
C THR A 507 18.86 -19.72 3.12
N PHE A 508 18.08 -20.81 3.14
CA PHE A 508 18.38 -22.02 3.91
C PHE A 508 19.76 -22.59 3.57
N LYS A 509 20.08 -22.72 2.28
CA LYS A 509 21.39 -23.19 1.82
C LYS A 509 22.51 -22.26 2.25
N SER A 510 22.29 -20.94 2.12
CA SER A 510 23.31 -19.96 2.47
C SER A 510 23.65 -19.96 3.98
N GLU A 511 22.67 -20.27 4.81
CA GLU A 511 22.76 -20.32 6.29
C GLU A 511 23.08 -21.71 6.84
N GLY A 512 23.15 -22.73 5.97
CA GLY A 512 23.37 -24.13 6.36
C GLY A 512 22.16 -24.77 7.08
N LEU A 513 20.98 -24.15 7.00
CA LEU A 513 19.74 -24.66 7.59
C LEU A 513 19.21 -25.89 6.85
N ASP A 514 19.55 -26.04 5.57
CA ASP A 514 19.25 -27.22 4.76
C ASP A 514 19.83 -28.51 5.36
N LYS A 515 20.98 -28.40 6.04
CA LYS A 515 21.62 -29.51 6.77
C LYS A 515 21.11 -29.67 8.20
N LYS A 516 20.78 -28.55 8.86
CA LYS A 516 20.29 -28.56 10.26
C LYS A 516 18.85 -29.06 10.37
N ASP A 517 17.99 -28.71 9.41
CA ASP A 517 16.62 -29.20 9.32
C ASP A 517 16.31 -29.72 7.90
N PRO A 518 16.80 -30.93 7.58
CA PRO A 518 16.57 -31.54 6.27
C PRO A 518 15.10 -31.87 6.02
N LYS A 519 14.28 -32.06 7.07
CA LYS A 519 12.85 -32.37 6.95
C LYS A 519 12.09 -31.14 6.45
N LEU A 520 12.27 -29.98 7.09
CA LEU A 520 11.66 -28.74 6.65
C LEU A 520 12.19 -28.33 5.28
N PHE A 521 13.49 -28.44 5.05
CA PHE A 521 14.10 -28.14 3.76
C PHE A 521 13.51 -28.98 2.61
N LYS A 522 13.26 -30.27 2.83
CA LYS A 522 12.57 -31.13 1.84
C LYS A 522 11.17 -30.62 1.51
N LYS A 523 10.43 -30.10 2.50
CA LYS A 523 9.11 -29.49 2.28
C LYS A 523 9.19 -28.16 1.53
N ILE A 524 10.17 -27.31 1.83
CA ILE A 524 10.44 -26.07 1.06
C ILE A 524 10.67 -26.42 -0.41
N VAL A 525 11.55 -27.39 -0.69
CA VAL A 525 11.83 -27.85 -2.06
C VAL A 525 10.60 -28.46 -2.73
N LYS A 526 9.78 -29.23 -1.99
CA LYS A 526 8.49 -29.78 -2.47
C LYS A 526 7.61 -28.63 -2.96
N TYR A 527 7.34 -27.64 -2.12
CA TYR A 527 6.42 -26.55 -2.46
C TYR A 527 6.96 -25.58 -3.50
N ARG A 528 8.27 -25.32 -3.51
CA ARG A 528 8.91 -24.58 -4.62
C ARG A 528 8.65 -25.25 -5.96
N LYS A 529 8.79 -26.59 -6.03
CA LYS A 529 8.52 -27.34 -7.27
C LYS A 529 7.03 -27.29 -7.61
N ILE A 530 6.16 -27.45 -6.62
CA ILE A 530 4.70 -27.42 -6.79
C ILE A 530 4.24 -26.12 -7.46
N LEU A 531 4.70 -24.98 -6.96
CA LEU A 531 4.31 -23.65 -7.47
C LEU A 531 4.86 -23.32 -8.87
N LYS A 532 5.81 -24.10 -9.38
CA LYS A 532 6.38 -23.93 -10.74
C LYS A 532 5.82 -24.95 -11.75
N GLN A 533 4.95 -25.85 -11.31
CA GLN A 533 4.42 -26.89 -12.19
C GLN A 533 3.28 -26.35 -13.04
N LYS A 534 3.28 -26.75 -14.31
CA LYS A 534 2.07 -26.69 -15.14
C LYS A 534 1.07 -27.73 -14.64
N GLU A 535 -0.22 -27.42 -14.67
CA GLU A 535 -1.22 -28.45 -14.40
C GLU A 535 -1.19 -29.46 -15.55
N LYS A 536 -0.89 -30.73 -15.24
CA LYS A 536 -1.01 -31.79 -16.25
C LYS A 536 -2.50 -31.95 -16.54
N GLN A 537 -2.91 -31.71 -17.79
CA GLN A 537 -4.23 -32.17 -18.24
C GLN A 537 -4.31 -33.69 -17.99
N THR A 538 -5.18 -34.12 -17.08
CA THR A 538 -5.69 -35.48 -17.15
C THR A 538 -6.43 -35.57 -18.47
N SER A 539 -5.98 -36.47 -19.36
CA SER A 539 -6.58 -36.72 -20.66
C SER A 539 -8.13 -36.71 -20.57
N PRO A 540 -8.84 -36.03 -21.48
CA PRO A 540 -10.31 -36.05 -21.55
C PRO A 540 -10.89 -37.47 -21.56
N ILE A 541 -10.09 -38.46 -21.98
CA ILE A 541 -10.45 -39.87 -22.06
C ILE A 541 -10.89 -40.42 -20.69
N LEU A 542 -10.29 -39.97 -19.58
CA LEU A 542 -10.64 -40.49 -18.25
C LEU A 542 -11.98 -39.95 -17.71
N LYS A 543 -12.37 -38.74 -18.11
CA LYS A 543 -13.70 -38.17 -17.79
C LYS A 543 -14.80 -38.79 -18.66
N TRP A 544 -14.50 -39.13 -19.91
CA TRP A 544 -15.42 -39.83 -20.80
C TRP A 544 -15.67 -41.27 -20.35
N THR A 545 -14.65 -42.00 -19.89
CA THR A 545 -14.85 -43.37 -19.39
C THR A 545 -15.74 -43.41 -18.14
N CYS A 546 -15.58 -42.48 -17.19
CA CYS A 546 -16.47 -42.42 -16.03
C CYS A 546 -17.89 -41.96 -16.41
N GLY A 547 -18.03 -41.00 -17.32
CA GLY A 547 -19.33 -40.54 -17.80
C GLY A 547 -20.12 -41.61 -18.56
N VAL A 548 -19.46 -42.39 -19.42
CA VAL A 548 -20.09 -43.48 -20.19
C VAL A 548 -20.45 -44.67 -19.28
N ILE A 549 -19.62 -44.99 -18.28
CA ILE A 549 -19.93 -46.06 -17.31
C ILE A 549 -21.12 -45.66 -16.41
N CYS A 550 -21.19 -44.41 -15.93
CA CYS A 550 -22.32 -43.93 -15.16
C CYS A 550 -23.61 -43.85 -15.98
N SER A 551 -23.53 -43.43 -17.25
CA SER A 551 -24.70 -43.38 -18.16
C SER A 551 -25.22 -44.77 -18.51
N GLY A 552 -24.31 -45.74 -18.74
CA GLY A 552 -24.66 -47.13 -19.03
C GLY A 552 -25.33 -47.84 -17.86
N LEU A 553 -24.88 -47.58 -16.61
CA LEU A 553 -25.49 -48.13 -15.41
C LEU A 553 -26.88 -47.55 -15.13
N ILE A 554 -27.11 -46.26 -15.41
CA ILE A 554 -28.42 -45.63 -15.28
C ILE A 554 -29.40 -46.21 -16.33
N ILE A 555 -28.97 -46.32 -17.59
CA ILE A 555 -29.81 -46.88 -18.66
C ILE A 555 -30.12 -48.37 -18.41
N TYR A 556 -29.16 -49.16 -17.92
CA TYR A 556 -29.38 -50.56 -17.54
C TYR A 556 -30.34 -50.69 -16.34
N GLY A 557 -30.23 -49.80 -15.35
CA GLY A 557 -31.17 -49.71 -14.22
C GLY A 557 -32.60 -49.40 -14.68
N PHE A 558 -32.77 -48.42 -15.56
CA PHE A 558 -34.08 -48.07 -16.13
C PHE A 558 -34.68 -49.19 -16.98
N LEU A 559 -33.90 -49.87 -17.84
CA LEU A 559 -34.38 -51.01 -18.64
C LEU A 559 -34.82 -52.21 -17.79
N LYS A 560 -34.11 -52.48 -16.68
CA LYS A 560 -34.47 -53.56 -15.75
C LYS A 560 -35.71 -53.23 -14.92
N HIS A 561 -35.92 -51.96 -14.58
CA HIS A 561 -37.12 -51.49 -13.90
C HIS A 561 -38.34 -51.48 -14.83
N TYR A 562 -38.18 -51.03 -16.08
CA TYR A 562 -39.25 -50.98 -17.08
C TYR A 562 -39.75 -52.37 -17.47
N LYS A 563 -38.86 -53.36 -17.61
CA LYS A 563 -39.27 -54.76 -17.88
C LYS A 563 -39.97 -55.46 -16.71
N LYS A 564 -39.83 -54.95 -15.48
CA LYS A 564 -40.45 -55.56 -14.29
C LYS A 564 -41.85 -55.01 -13.99
N HIS A 565 -42.25 -53.89 -14.62
CA HIS A 565 -43.52 -53.19 -14.34
C HIS A 565 -44.52 -53.19 -15.50
N HIS A 566 -44.25 -53.94 -16.58
CA HIS A 566 -45.17 -54.07 -17.73
C HIS A 566 -45.49 -55.53 -18.11
N SER A 567 -45.51 -56.44 -17.14
CA SER A 567 -46.12 -57.77 -17.34
C SER A 567 -47.46 -57.98 -16.64
N ASP A 568 -47.99 -56.98 -15.93
CA ASP A 568 -49.29 -57.06 -15.26
C ASP A 568 -50.16 -55.84 -15.62
N SER A 569 -50.83 -55.90 -16.78
CA SER A 569 -52.16 -55.34 -17.11
C SER A 569 -52.25 -54.93 -18.60
N ILE A 570 -52.95 -55.81 -19.35
CA ILE A 570 -53.76 -55.65 -20.57
C ILE A 570 -53.57 -54.38 -21.41
#